data_AF-A0A2E9F085-F1
#
_entry.id   AF-A0A2E9F085-F1
#
_cell.length_a   1.000
_cell.length_b   1.000
_cell.length_c   1.000
_cell.angle_alpha   90.00
_cell.angle_beta   90.00
_cell.angle_gamma   90.00
#
_symmetry.space_group_name_H-M   'P 1'
#
loop_
_entity.id
_entity.type
_entity.pdbx_description
1 polymer ?
#
loop_
_entity_poly.entity_id
_entity_poly.type
_entity_poly.pdbx_seq_one_letter_code
_entity_poly.pdbx_strand_id
1 'polypeptide(L)'
;MATQSPVMRLKALKNIISMESSNGFPNRAVSGGLDLFLRSMKKEKAHPAVRLLIEKGMLDIEYAELDRSNRERWAEEVVRILAPYVQVLQKPLKSRASQKTNVKRREIIVSIDSPITDLRSVTRNNASRLNRIGVEIVRDLLFLFPRRHLDYSKRVTISQAYIGEEQTFVVSLWSVREIQLGKKLKATEATVGDETGNL
;
A
#
# COMPACT_ATOMS: atom_id res chain seq x y z
N MET A 1 -22.13 -9.57 12.56
CA MET A 1 -21.17 -10.64 12.18
C MET A 1 -20.92 -10.53 10.69
N ALA A 2 -19.71 -10.14 10.27
CA ALA A 2 -19.39 -9.91 8.86
C ALA A 2 -19.28 -11.26 8.13
N THR A 3 -20.22 -11.55 7.23
CA THR A 3 -20.10 -12.66 6.28
C THR A 3 -18.94 -12.38 5.33
N GLN A 4 -17.77 -12.94 5.62
CA GLN A 4 -16.64 -12.95 4.70
C GLN A 4 -17.09 -13.62 3.39
N SER A 5 -16.73 -13.02 2.25
CA SER A 5 -17.06 -13.54 0.91
C SER A 5 -16.70 -15.02 0.76
N PRO A 6 -17.53 -15.85 0.10
CA PRO A 6 -17.26 -17.28 -0.14
C PRO A 6 -15.88 -17.57 -0.72
N VAL A 7 -15.37 -16.64 -1.53
CA VAL A 7 -14.03 -16.70 -2.14
C VAL A 7 -12.91 -16.59 -1.10
N MET A 8 -13.11 -15.75 -0.07
CA MET A 8 -12.15 -15.54 1.01
C MET A 8 -12.03 -16.79 1.89
N ARG A 9 -13.12 -17.54 2.09
CA ARG A 9 -13.14 -18.80 2.83
C ARG A 9 -12.40 -19.93 2.11
N LEU A 10 -12.49 -20.01 0.78
CA LEU A 10 -11.73 -20.99 -0.01
C LEU A 10 -10.23 -20.70 0.03
N LYS A 11 -9.85 -19.42 0.00
CA LYS A 11 -8.46 -19.00 0.20
C LYS A 11 -7.96 -19.35 1.61
N ALA A 12 -8.80 -19.14 2.63
CA ALA A 12 -8.49 -19.56 3.99
C ALA A 12 -8.31 -21.07 4.11
N LEU A 13 -9.20 -21.90 3.53
CA LEU A 13 -9.08 -23.36 3.53
C LEU A 13 -7.75 -23.83 2.92
N LYS A 14 -7.36 -23.26 1.76
CA LYS A 14 -6.06 -23.57 1.14
C LYS A 14 -4.89 -23.21 2.05
N ASN A 15 -4.92 -22.02 2.67
CA ASN A 15 -3.85 -21.58 3.55
C ASN A 15 -3.74 -22.47 4.79
N ILE A 16 -4.87 -22.88 5.35
CA ILE A 16 -4.91 -23.79 6.51
C ILE A 16 -4.29 -25.15 6.13
N ILE A 17 -4.66 -25.72 4.98
CA ILE A 17 -4.07 -26.98 4.50
C ILE A 17 -2.57 -26.85 4.23
N SER A 18 -2.13 -25.71 3.68
CA SER A 18 -0.70 -25.43 3.48
C SER A 18 0.04 -25.34 4.81
N MET A 19 -0.54 -24.72 5.84
CA MET A 19 0.05 -24.62 7.18
C MET A 19 0.08 -25.98 7.89
N GLU A 20 -0.93 -26.81 7.69
CA GLU A 20 -0.97 -28.18 8.19
C GLU A 20 0.10 -29.05 7.51
N SER A 21 0.24 -28.96 6.18
CA SER A 21 1.28 -29.69 5.42
C SER A 21 2.69 -29.33 5.88
N SER A 22 3.01 -28.03 6.04
CA SER A 22 4.34 -27.60 6.50
C SER A 22 4.69 -28.04 7.92
N ASN A 23 3.68 -28.34 8.76
CA ASN A 23 3.87 -28.76 10.14
C ASN A 23 3.57 -30.26 10.37
N GLY A 24 3.33 -31.04 9.30
CA GLY A 24 3.11 -32.48 9.39
C GLY A 24 1.71 -32.92 9.87
N PHE A 25 0.68 -32.12 9.59
CA PHE A 25 -0.76 -32.35 9.87
C PHE A 25 -1.17 -32.49 11.36
N PRO A 26 -0.73 -31.60 12.27
CA PRO A 26 -1.01 -31.70 13.70
C PRO A 26 -2.43 -31.27 14.13
N ASN A 27 -3.30 -30.81 13.21
CA ASN A 27 -4.63 -30.25 13.50
C ASN A 27 -4.58 -29.06 14.49
N ARG A 28 -3.63 -28.15 14.28
CA ARG A 28 -3.38 -26.97 15.14
C ARG A 28 -3.34 -25.65 14.39
N ALA A 29 -3.54 -25.65 13.07
CA ALA A 29 -3.42 -24.45 12.25
C ALA A 29 -4.52 -23.39 12.48
N VAL A 30 -5.62 -23.71 13.19
CA VAL A 30 -6.74 -22.79 13.43
C VAL A 30 -7.23 -22.85 14.88
N SER A 31 -7.49 -21.68 15.48
CA SER A 31 -8.18 -21.56 16.77
C SER A 31 -9.63 -22.04 16.64
N GLY A 32 -9.91 -23.25 17.15
CA GLY A 32 -11.22 -23.92 17.04
C GLY A 32 -11.22 -25.20 16.18
N GLY A 33 -10.08 -25.58 15.60
CA GLY A 33 -9.94 -26.81 14.82
C GLY A 33 -10.53 -26.73 13.41
N LEU A 34 -10.06 -27.61 12.52
CA LEU A 34 -10.50 -27.63 11.12
C LEU A 34 -11.98 -28.03 10.99
N ASP A 35 -12.48 -28.87 11.88
CA ASP A 35 -13.85 -29.40 11.85
C ASP A 35 -14.93 -28.34 12.04
N LEU A 36 -14.71 -27.37 12.94
CA LEU A 36 -15.63 -26.24 13.10
C LEU A 36 -15.66 -25.36 11.86
N PHE A 37 -14.51 -25.21 11.19
CA PHE A 37 -14.39 -24.45 9.96
C PHE A 37 -15.10 -25.14 8.78
N LEU A 38 -14.98 -26.46 8.63
CA LEU A 38 -15.67 -27.25 7.60
C LEU A 38 -17.21 -27.22 7.82
N ARG A 39 -17.68 -27.38 9.06
CA ARG A 39 -19.12 -27.27 9.41
C ARG A 39 -19.69 -25.89 9.10
N SER A 40 -18.92 -24.83 9.35
CA SER A 40 -19.29 -23.45 9.00
C SER A 40 -19.32 -23.24 7.48
N MET A 41 -18.40 -23.85 6.74
CA MET A 41 -18.35 -23.78 5.28
C MET A 41 -19.50 -24.54 4.60
N LYS A 42 -19.93 -25.68 5.16
CA LYS A 42 -21.05 -26.49 4.63
C LYS A 42 -22.36 -25.70 4.54
N LYS A 43 -22.58 -24.73 5.45
CA LYS A 43 -23.77 -23.86 5.44
C LYS A 43 -23.83 -22.92 4.23
N GLU A 44 -22.69 -22.69 3.56
CA GLU A 44 -22.55 -21.69 2.51
C GLU A 44 -22.49 -22.36 1.12
N LYS A 45 -23.65 -22.79 0.60
CA LYS A 45 -23.81 -23.46 -0.72
C LYS A 45 -23.61 -22.54 -1.94
N ALA A 46 -23.08 -21.33 -1.73
CA ALA A 46 -23.04 -20.28 -2.74
C ALA A 46 -21.96 -20.49 -3.81
N HIS A 47 -20.87 -21.22 -3.53
CA HIS A 47 -19.73 -21.36 -4.44
C HIS A 47 -19.62 -22.77 -5.04
N PRO A 48 -19.35 -22.92 -6.37
CA PRO A 48 -19.24 -24.22 -7.04
C PRO A 48 -18.19 -25.16 -6.42
N ALA A 49 -17.04 -24.62 -6.02
CA ALA A 49 -16.01 -25.39 -5.29
C ALA A 49 -16.52 -25.99 -3.96
N VAL A 50 -17.35 -25.25 -3.21
CA VAL A 50 -17.91 -25.75 -1.93
C VAL A 50 -18.95 -26.83 -2.21
N ARG A 51 -19.75 -26.71 -3.28
CA ARG A 51 -20.69 -27.76 -3.70
C ARG A 51 -19.98 -29.06 -4.06
N LEU A 52 -18.87 -28.97 -4.79
CA LEU A 52 -18.07 -30.14 -5.19
C LEU A 52 -17.42 -30.82 -3.98
N LEU A 53 -16.97 -30.06 -2.98
CA LEU A 53 -16.45 -30.60 -1.72
C LEU A 53 -17.55 -31.29 -0.87
N ILE A 54 -18.79 -30.78 -0.91
CA ILE A 54 -19.95 -31.43 -0.28
C ILE A 54 -20.29 -32.73 -1.00
N GLU A 55 -20.35 -32.72 -2.32
CA GLU A 55 -20.68 -33.89 -3.15
C GLU A 55 -19.66 -35.02 -3.00
N LYS A 56 -18.38 -34.67 -2.84
CA LYS A 56 -17.28 -35.61 -2.58
C LYS A 56 -17.19 -36.05 -1.11
N GLY A 57 -18.11 -35.60 -0.24
CA GLY A 57 -18.15 -35.99 1.18
C GLY A 57 -17.00 -35.44 2.02
N MET A 58 -16.26 -34.45 1.53
CA MET A 58 -15.01 -34.00 2.16
C MET A 58 -15.20 -33.01 3.31
N LEU A 59 -16.40 -32.45 3.44
CA LEU A 59 -16.77 -31.54 4.53
C LEU A 59 -17.44 -32.26 5.71
N ASP A 60 -17.69 -33.57 5.59
CA ASP A 60 -18.38 -34.41 6.58
C ASP A 60 -17.42 -35.32 7.35
N ILE A 61 -16.12 -35.06 7.24
CA ILE A 61 -15.06 -35.84 7.88
C ILE A 61 -14.64 -35.13 9.17
N GLU A 62 -14.45 -35.89 10.24
CA GLU A 62 -13.85 -35.40 11.49
C GLU A 62 -12.33 -35.49 11.36
N TYR A 63 -11.72 -34.39 10.92
CA TYR A 63 -10.29 -34.28 10.67
C TYR A 63 -9.46 -34.56 11.94
N ALA A 64 -10.02 -34.30 13.12
CA ALA A 64 -9.43 -34.67 14.40
C ALA A 64 -9.26 -36.19 14.60
N GLU A 65 -10.15 -37.03 14.07
CA GLU A 65 -10.13 -38.49 14.28
C GLU A 65 -9.30 -39.24 13.23
N LEU A 66 -8.93 -38.57 12.13
CA LEU A 66 -8.10 -39.15 11.07
C LEU A 66 -6.65 -39.35 11.53
N ASP A 67 -6.07 -40.49 11.16
CA ASP A 67 -4.62 -40.74 11.26
C ASP A 67 -3.83 -39.86 10.27
N ARG A 68 -2.55 -39.61 10.57
CA ARG A 68 -1.68 -38.68 9.83
C ARG A 68 -1.64 -38.97 8.32
N SER A 69 -1.58 -40.25 7.95
CA SER A 69 -1.57 -40.70 6.55
C SER A 69 -2.89 -40.40 5.81
N ASN A 70 -4.01 -40.47 6.53
CA ASN A 70 -5.32 -40.16 5.95
C ASN A 70 -5.58 -38.65 5.88
N ARG A 71 -5.01 -37.86 6.80
CA ARG A 71 -5.03 -36.38 6.73
C ARG A 71 -4.29 -35.86 5.52
N GLU A 72 -3.15 -36.46 5.18
CA GLU A 72 -2.38 -36.12 3.99
C GLU A 72 -3.18 -36.40 2.71
N ARG A 73 -3.75 -37.60 2.58
CA ARG A 73 -4.61 -37.97 1.43
C ARG A 73 -5.82 -37.05 1.30
N TRP A 74 -6.45 -36.70 2.42
CA TRP A 74 -7.55 -35.76 2.44
C TRP A 74 -7.11 -34.36 1.98
N ALA A 75 -5.97 -33.88 2.47
CA ALA A 75 -5.42 -32.58 2.11
C ALA A 75 -5.07 -32.48 0.62
N GLU A 76 -4.42 -33.51 0.06
CA GLU A 76 -4.08 -33.58 -1.36
C GLU A 76 -5.33 -33.53 -2.23
N GLU A 77 -6.35 -34.29 -1.85
CA GLU A 77 -7.59 -34.39 -2.59
C GLU A 77 -8.40 -33.07 -2.56
N VAL A 78 -8.44 -32.41 -1.41
CA VAL A 78 -9.04 -31.07 -1.27
C VAL A 78 -8.26 -30.05 -2.09
N VAL A 79 -6.92 -30.08 -2.08
CA VAL A 79 -6.09 -29.20 -2.91
C VAL A 79 -6.32 -29.46 -4.40
N ARG A 80 -6.51 -30.72 -4.81
CA ARG A 80 -6.83 -31.10 -6.20
C ARG A 80 -8.18 -30.52 -6.65
N ILE A 81 -9.20 -30.61 -5.81
CA ILE A 81 -10.53 -30.03 -6.08
C ILE A 81 -10.46 -28.51 -6.13
N LEU A 82 -9.65 -27.89 -5.27
CA LEU A 82 -9.49 -26.44 -5.21
C LEU A 82 -8.57 -25.90 -6.31
N ALA A 83 -7.67 -26.69 -6.89
CA ALA A 83 -6.70 -26.26 -7.90
C ALA A 83 -7.32 -25.46 -9.07
N PRO A 84 -8.39 -25.93 -9.75
CA PRO A 84 -9.01 -25.16 -10.84
C PRO A 84 -9.68 -23.87 -10.36
N TYR A 85 -10.20 -23.84 -9.13
CA TYR A 85 -10.85 -22.65 -8.58
C TYR A 85 -9.86 -21.64 -8.02
N VAL A 86 -8.70 -22.10 -7.52
CA VAL A 86 -7.68 -21.23 -6.93
C VAL A 86 -6.71 -20.68 -7.98
N GLN A 87 -6.49 -21.35 -9.12
CA GLN A 87 -5.76 -20.73 -10.25
C GLN A 87 -6.45 -19.46 -10.77
N VAL A 88 -7.79 -19.40 -10.68
CA VAL A 88 -8.58 -18.20 -10.97
C VAL A 88 -8.43 -17.12 -9.88
N LEU A 89 -8.12 -17.51 -8.63
CA LEU A 89 -7.94 -16.61 -7.47
C LEU A 89 -6.48 -16.16 -7.24
N GLN A 90 -5.50 -16.86 -7.80
CA GLN A 90 -4.06 -16.57 -7.72
C GLN A 90 -3.50 -15.89 -8.95
N LYS A 91 -4.18 -15.94 -10.10
CA LYS A 91 -4.09 -14.77 -10.98
C LYS A 91 -4.51 -13.62 -10.08
N PRO A 92 -3.69 -12.58 -9.87
CA PRO A 92 -4.28 -11.35 -9.40
C PRO A 92 -5.45 -11.14 -10.34
N LEU A 93 -6.66 -11.05 -9.79
CA LEU A 93 -7.62 -10.11 -10.34
C LEU A 93 -6.75 -8.88 -10.47
N LYS A 94 -6.19 -8.67 -11.68
CA LYS A 94 -5.70 -7.39 -12.11
C LYS A 94 -6.82 -6.56 -11.60
N SER A 95 -6.53 -5.76 -10.57
CA SER A 95 -7.48 -4.80 -10.12
C SER A 95 -8.02 -4.22 -11.41
N ARG A 96 -9.28 -3.87 -11.42
CA ARG A 96 -9.70 -2.84 -12.36
C ARG A 96 -8.92 -1.53 -12.04
N ALA A 97 -7.60 -1.56 -11.80
CA ALA A 97 -6.66 -0.76 -12.55
C ALA A 97 -7.26 -0.66 -13.94
N SER A 98 -7.96 0.46 -14.14
CA SER A 98 -8.06 1.16 -15.40
C SER A 98 -7.14 0.48 -16.38
N GLN A 99 -7.69 -0.19 -17.40
CA GLN A 99 -6.93 -0.64 -18.54
C GLN A 99 -6.10 0.58 -18.96
N LYS A 100 -4.88 0.70 -18.45
CA LYS A 100 -3.88 1.59 -19.00
C LYS A 100 -3.56 0.83 -20.25
N THR A 101 -4.34 1.12 -21.28
CA THR A 101 -3.93 0.98 -22.67
C THR A 101 -2.43 1.22 -22.65
N ASN A 102 -1.66 0.21 -23.00
CA ASN A 102 -0.24 0.37 -23.25
C ASN A 102 -0.16 1.23 -24.52
N VAL A 103 -0.51 2.51 -24.37
CA VAL A 103 -0.35 3.52 -25.41
C VAL A 103 1.15 3.62 -25.48
N LYS A 104 1.71 2.97 -26.51
CA LYS A 104 3.04 3.22 -27.04
C LYS A 104 3.31 4.69 -26.79
N ARG A 105 4.18 4.98 -25.82
CA ARG A 105 4.35 6.32 -25.24
C ARG A 105 4.74 7.19 -26.42
N ARG A 106 3.78 7.93 -26.97
CA ARG A 106 4.06 8.85 -28.07
C ARG A 106 5.13 9.77 -27.51
N GLU A 107 6.28 9.84 -28.17
CA GLU A 107 7.23 10.89 -27.90
C GLU A 107 6.48 12.19 -28.21
N ILE A 108 6.00 12.83 -27.14
CA ILE A 108 5.32 14.12 -27.27
C ILE A 108 6.44 15.07 -27.64
N ILE A 109 6.48 15.46 -28.92
CA ILE A 109 7.30 16.57 -29.38
C ILE A 109 6.66 17.80 -28.77
N VAL A 110 7.21 18.26 -27.64
CA VAL A 110 6.75 19.46 -26.96
C VAL A 110 7.33 20.66 -27.68
N SER A 111 6.47 21.51 -28.22
CA SER A 111 6.85 22.81 -28.78
C SER A 111 6.77 23.89 -27.69
N ILE A 112 7.38 25.05 -27.93
CA ILE A 112 7.34 26.19 -27.01
C ILE A 112 5.91 26.74 -26.83
N ASP A 113 5.06 26.58 -27.84
CA ASP A 113 3.66 27.02 -27.82
C ASP A 113 2.70 25.86 -27.43
N SER A 114 3.24 24.71 -27.02
CA SER A 114 2.43 23.62 -26.50
C SER A 114 1.85 23.97 -25.13
N PRO A 115 0.65 23.44 -24.77
CA PRO A 115 0.11 23.54 -23.44
C PRO A 115 1.03 22.94 -22.37
N ILE A 116 1.08 23.54 -21.18
CA ILE A 116 1.90 23.00 -20.07
C ILE A 116 1.52 21.59 -19.64
N THR A 117 0.30 21.12 -19.95
CA THR A 117 -0.17 19.76 -19.64
C THR A 117 0.53 18.67 -20.44
N ASP A 118 1.17 19.04 -21.55
CA ASP A 118 1.95 18.13 -22.39
C ASP A 118 3.31 17.80 -21.75
N LEU A 119 3.76 18.63 -20.80
CA LEU A 119 4.96 18.38 -20.02
C LEU A 119 4.73 17.24 -19.03
N ARG A 120 5.57 16.19 -19.14
CA ARG A 120 5.52 15.02 -18.25
C ARG A 120 5.56 15.37 -16.75
N SER A 121 6.28 16.43 -16.38
CA SER A 121 6.47 16.84 -14.98
C SER A 121 5.29 17.64 -14.41
N VAL A 122 4.39 18.14 -15.27
CA VAL A 122 3.25 18.95 -14.85
C VAL A 122 2.04 18.04 -14.68
N THR A 123 1.68 17.78 -13.42
CA THR A 123 0.42 17.09 -13.10
C THR A 123 -0.78 18.00 -13.34
N ARG A 124 -1.98 17.43 -13.52
CA ARG A 124 -3.22 18.21 -13.71
C ARG A 124 -3.45 19.24 -12.59
N ASN A 125 -3.13 18.89 -11.34
CA ASN A 125 -3.27 19.80 -10.21
C ASN A 125 -2.28 20.97 -10.29
N ASN A 126 -1.04 20.70 -10.72
CA ASN A 126 -0.04 21.76 -10.92
C ASN A 126 -0.37 22.63 -12.13
N ALA A 127 -0.89 22.05 -13.22
CA ALA A 127 -1.37 22.81 -14.37
C ALA A 127 -2.47 23.80 -13.96
N SER A 128 -3.43 23.38 -13.13
CA SER A 128 -4.46 24.27 -12.59
C SER A 128 -3.89 25.40 -11.72
N ARG A 129 -2.84 25.15 -10.93
CA ARG A 129 -2.17 26.19 -10.14
C ARG A 129 -1.37 27.16 -11.00
N LEU A 130 -0.68 26.65 -12.02
CA LEU A 130 0.08 27.44 -12.98
C LEU A 130 -0.84 28.35 -13.82
N ASN A 131 -1.98 27.83 -14.26
CA ASN A 131 -2.99 28.62 -14.96
C ASN A 131 -3.50 29.80 -14.11
N ARG A 132 -3.72 29.61 -12.80
CA ARG A 132 -4.10 30.70 -11.88
C ARG A 132 -3.08 31.84 -11.78
N ILE A 133 -1.81 31.58 -12.10
CA ILE A 133 -0.75 32.59 -12.12
C ILE A 133 -0.40 33.03 -13.55
N GLY A 134 -1.24 32.70 -14.54
CA GLY A 134 -1.11 33.13 -15.93
C GLY A 134 -0.18 32.27 -16.79
N VAL A 135 0.11 31.03 -16.38
CA VAL A 135 0.99 30.12 -17.13
C VAL A 135 0.15 29.03 -17.79
N GLU A 136 0.00 29.10 -19.11
CA GLU A 136 -0.83 28.19 -19.90
C GLU A 136 -0.01 27.38 -20.91
N ILE A 137 1.01 28.00 -21.51
CA ILE A 137 1.91 27.37 -22.48
C ILE A 137 3.33 27.23 -21.94
N VAL A 138 4.15 26.39 -22.60
CA VAL A 138 5.56 26.17 -22.22
C VAL A 138 6.36 27.47 -22.24
N ARG A 139 6.09 28.38 -23.18
CA ARG A 139 6.69 29.71 -23.23
C ARG A 139 6.50 30.49 -21.93
N ASP A 140 5.28 30.55 -21.40
CA ASP A 140 4.97 31.27 -20.16
C ASP A 140 5.75 30.70 -18.97
N LEU A 141 5.89 29.37 -18.94
CA LEU A 141 6.64 28.68 -17.89
C LEU A 141 8.14 29.01 -17.98
N LEU A 142 8.71 29.12 -19.18
CA LEU A 142 10.11 29.47 -19.39
C LEU A 142 10.41 30.92 -18.97
N PHE A 143 9.43 31.81 -19.08
CA PHE A 143 9.53 33.21 -18.64
C PHE A 143 8.98 33.44 -17.22
N LEU A 144 8.66 32.38 -16.48
CA LEU A 144 8.25 32.48 -15.08
C LEU A 144 9.48 32.62 -14.17
N PHE A 145 10.02 33.84 -14.10
CA PHE A 145 11.19 34.12 -13.28
C PHE A 145 10.87 34.16 -11.77
N PRO A 146 11.79 33.74 -10.90
CA PRO A 146 11.64 33.89 -9.45
C PRO A 146 11.42 35.35 -9.05
N ARG A 147 10.42 35.60 -8.21
CA ARG A 147 10.14 36.95 -7.67
C ARG A 147 11.11 37.37 -6.56
N ARG A 148 11.67 36.40 -5.85
CA ARG A 148 12.63 36.60 -4.75
C ARG A 148 13.77 35.62 -4.94
N HIS A 149 15.00 36.10 -4.91
CA HIS A 149 16.20 35.28 -4.84
C HIS A 149 16.68 35.27 -3.39
N LEU A 150 16.75 34.08 -2.78
CA LEU A 150 17.31 33.91 -1.45
C LEU A 150 18.74 33.39 -1.60
N ASP A 151 19.70 34.25 -1.27
CA ASP A 151 21.11 33.91 -1.29
C ASP A 151 21.53 33.26 0.03
N TYR A 152 21.72 31.94 -0.01
CA TYR A 152 22.14 31.12 1.13
C TYR A 152 23.68 30.95 1.22
N SER A 153 24.45 31.67 0.40
CA SER A 153 25.92 31.59 0.43
C SER A 153 26.52 32.29 1.65
N LYS A 154 25.85 33.33 2.16
CA LYS A 154 26.29 34.06 3.36
C LYS A 154 25.85 33.33 4.62
N ARG A 155 26.76 32.50 5.14
CA ARG A 155 26.56 31.73 6.37
C ARG A 155 27.09 32.52 7.57
N VAL A 156 26.31 32.55 8.64
CA VAL A 156 26.66 33.17 9.92
C VAL A 156 26.67 32.07 10.98
N THR A 157 27.55 32.16 11.98
CA THR A 157 27.56 31.24 13.12
C THR A 157 26.52 31.67 14.15
N ILE A 158 26.07 30.75 15.00
CA ILE A 158 25.05 31.03 16.02
C ILE A 158 25.48 32.19 16.94
N SER A 159 26.76 32.24 17.33
CA SER A 159 27.28 33.31 18.18
C SER A 159 27.25 34.71 17.56
N GLN A 160 27.20 34.81 16.23
CA GLN A 160 27.21 36.06 15.47
C GLN A 160 25.83 36.40 14.90
N ALA A 161 24.79 35.64 15.29
CA ALA A 161 23.43 35.87 14.85
C ALA A 161 22.89 37.21 15.39
N TYR A 162 22.17 37.94 14.55
CA TYR A 162 21.46 39.15 14.91
C TYR A 162 19.96 38.90 14.93
N ILE A 163 19.32 39.29 16.03
CA ILE A 163 17.88 39.15 16.20
C ILE A 163 17.16 40.11 15.25
N GLY A 164 16.16 39.60 14.52
CA GLY A 164 15.33 40.38 13.62
C GLY A 164 15.76 40.32 12.14
N GLU A 165 16.86 39.65 11.82
CA GLU A 165 17.33 39.46 10.45
C GLU A 165 17.14 38.01 9.96
N GLU A 166 16.80 37.83 8.67
CA GLU A 166 16.84 36.53 8.02
C GLU A 166 18.30 36.17 7.71
N GLN A 167 18.88 35.26 8.48
CA GLN A 167 20.27 34.80 8.31
C GLN A 167 20.32 33.29 8.03
N THR A 168 21.40 32.85 7.36
CA THR A 168 21.60 31.43 7.02
C THR A 168 22.61 30.82 7.98
N PHE A 169 22.24 29.71 8.61
CA PHE A 169 23.10 28.95 9.52
C PHE A 169 23.33 27.55 8.98
N VAL A 170 24.53 27.00 9.21
CA VAL A 170 24.81 25.58 9.01
C VAL A 170 25.00 24.97 10.38
N VAL A 171 24.03 24.15 10.79
CA VAL A 171 23.92 23.65 12.16
C VAL A 171 23.65 22.16 12.16
N SER A 172 24.07 21.51 13.25
CA SER A 172 23.69 20.14 13.56
C SER A 172 22.35 20.15 14.31
N LEU A 173 21.48 19.20 13.99
CA LEU A 173 20.20 19.04 14.66
C LEU A 173 20.37 18.13 15.89
N TRP A 174 20.07 18.65 17.09
CA TRP A 174 20.24 17.91 18.35
C TRP A 174 18.96 17.27 18.84
N SER A 175 17.83 17.98 18.76
CA SER A 175 16.54 17.47 19.20
C SER A 175 15.42 18.05 18.36
N VAL A 176 14.37 17.27 18.11
CA VAL A 176 13.13 17.72 17.47
C VAL A 176 11.96 17.14 18.24
N ARG A 177 11.01 17.98 18.62
CA ARG A 177 9.78 17.55 19.29
C ARG A 177 8.56 18.29 18.77
N GLU A 178 7.41 17.62 18.83
CA GLU A 178 6.12 18.26 18.62
C GLU A 178 5.66 18.86 19.95
N ILE A 179 5.34 20.15 19.96
CA ILE A 179 4.75 20.86 21.09
C ILE A 179 3.31 21.27 20.73
N GLN A 180 2.43 21.35 21.72
CA GLN A 180 1.08 21.87 21.52
C GLN A 180 1.01 23.32 22.02
N LEU A 181 0.74 24.26 21.12
CA LEU A 181 0.44 25.65 21.45
C LEU A 181 -1.07 25.77 21.74
N GLY A 182 -1.46 25.50 22.99
CA GLY A 182 -2.86 25.47 23.40
C GLY A 182 -3.59 24.20 22.92
N LYS A 183 -4.93 24.24 22.85
CA LYS A 183 -5.75 23.02 22.69
C LYS A 183 -5.75 22.39 21.29
N LYS A 184 -5.37 23.13 20.24
CA LYS A 184 -5.52 22.67 18.84
C LYS A 184 -4.32 22.94 17.94
N LEU A 185 -3.42 23.86 18.30
CA LEU A 185 -2.27 24.17 17.45
C LEU A 185 -1.11 23.26 17.86
N LYS A 186 -0.52 22.62 16.87
CA LYS A 186 0.72 21.87 17.03
C LYS A 186 1.85 22.66 16.40
N ALA A 187 3.00 22.71 17.04
CA ALA A 187 4.22 23.26 16.49
C ALA A 187 5.36 22.26 16.63
N THR A 188 6.40 22.46 15.85
CA THR A 188 7.62 21.68 15.92
C THR A 188 8.72 22.56 16.47
N GLU A 189 9.29 22.14 17.59
CA GLU A 189 10.43 22.80 18.21
C GLU A 189 11.67 21.94 17.97
N ALA A 190 12.74 22.58 17.52
CA ALA A 190 14.00 21.92 17.22
C ALA A 190 15.13 22.67 17.92
N THR A 191 15.99 21.93 18.62
CA THR A 191 17.25 22.45 19.16
C THR A 191 18.36 22.11 18.19
N VAL A 192 19.12 23.11 17.78
CA VAL A 192 20.23 23.03 16.84
C VAL A 192 21.51 23.58 17.47
N GLY A 193 22.66 23.16 16.97
CA GLY A 193 23.95 23.64 17.47
C GLY A 193 25.03 23.65 16.40
N ASP A 194 25.95 24.60 16.51
CA ASP A 194 27.18 24.69 15.72
C ASP A 194 28.41 24.71 16.65
N GLU A 195 29.58 24.96 16.10
CA GLU A 195 30.83 25.02 16.86
C GLU A 195 30.86 26.19 17.86
N THR A 196 29.97 27.16 17.72
CA THR A 196 29.97 28.42 18.48
C THR A 196 28.84 28.52 19.51
N GLY A 197 27.79 27.71 19.40
CA GLY A 197 26.66 27.73 20.33
C GLY A 197 25.49 26.85 19.91
N ASN A 198 24.40 26.95 20.68
CA ASN A 198 23.14 26.21 20.46
C ASN A 198 21.94 27.18 20.43
N LEU A 199 20.92 26.86 19.64
CA LEU A 199 19.64 27.56 19.49
C LEU A 199 18.45 26.60 19.56
#